data_AF-A0A6V8EWV7-F1
#
_entry.id   AF-A0A6V8EWV7-F1
#
_cell.length_a   1.000
_cell.length_b   1.000
_cell.length_c   1.000
_cell.angle_alpha   90.00
_cell.angle_beta   90.00
_cell.angle_gamma   90.00
#
_symmetry.space_group_name_H-M   'P 1'
#
loop_
_entity.id
_entity.type
_entity.pdbx_description
1 polymer ?
#
loop_
_entity_poly.entity_id
_entity_poly.type
_entity_poly.pdbx_seq_one_letter_code
_entity_poly.pdbx_strand_id
1 'polypeptide(L)'
;MNPWAVMMIMILFLTPLICFMFTKHDKGSRVKYGTWFETIRRHRYYLHALGYLVIIYWKNLTDGLNEPIKQRTGHWTDTVHGLEGNIVLWIQTIFESGALTAFLNFHYLFVYLFLIYVTTVYYAYASDRDMTDKVTLNYLLIYALAVPYYLFFNVEVTSSWIPGMDALLYHDGWYSTFYATHDPLDNAVPSLHVAIPFGILMLNYLDVKSKGQTLKEWRHYRYHMFILINTIVFIFAILYLGIHWVIDIPLGMLVGAIGALFIHHIQPRLRNDYGPMFKGVTRQKVWKHVLVEGTVLLILLAAMMGAVNHQDATNEQQPSFRLGPGDTVQDILSEIEEDATIITTIRNLDSSLKIEYAIITVDLAESGFSDYSVDWDTMQALAVEYCNQQVACNASLQANESIDLVLKSPEVYTFIFFHHPGDEGVIEIQVESNYENSKQSMTQAVALSLPSLYITGFVVYRLSRLNNDGRPWYDSQPSHTWEEE
;
A
#
# COMPACT_ATOMS: atom_id res chain seq x y z
N MET A 1 20.94 -12.76 11.46
CA MET A 1 20.55 -11.39 11.89
C MET A 1 19.16 -11.15 11.32
N ASN A 2 18.23 -10.60 12.09
CA ASN A 2 16.89 -10.30 11.58
C ASN A 2 16.98 -9.45 10.29
N PRO A 3 16.24 -9.80 9.21
CA PRO A 3 16.23 -9.07 7.94
C PRO A 3 16.10 -7.56 8.10
N TRP A 4 15.23 -7.12 9.01
CA TRP A 4 15.01 -5.71 9.32
C TRP A 4 16.28 -4.99 9.77
N ALA A 5 17.07 -5.61 10.65
CA ALA A 5 18.30 -5.02 11.16
C ALA A 5 19.35 -4.86 10.05
N VAL A 6 19.45 -5.85 9.16
CA VAL A 6 20.35 -5.79 7.99
C VAL A 6 19.93 -4.64 7.08
N MET A 7 18.64 -4.53 6.76
CA MET A 7 18.11 -3.46 5.93
C MET A 7 18.35 -2.08 6.53
N MET A 8 18.08 -1.88 7.82
CA MET A 8 18.31 -0.60 8.50
C MET A 8 19.78 -0.18 8.47
N ILE A 9 20.71 -1.12 8.74
CA ILE A 9 22.15 -0.85 8.65
C ILE A 9 22.53 -0.45 7.23
N MET A 10 22.03 -1.17 6.22
CA MET A 10 22.28 -0.85 4.81
C MET A 10 21.74 0.52 4.41
N ILE A 11 20.51 0.87 4.82
CA ILE A 11 19.91 2.18 4.55
C ILE A 11 20.79 3.29 5.14
N LEU A 12 21.18 3.17 6.41
CA LEU A 12 21.99 4.18 7.10
C LEU A 12 23.39 4.31 6.48
N PHE A 13 24.00 3.20 6.07
CA PHE A 13 25.32 3.19 5.44
C PHE A 13 25.31 3.76 4.01
N LEU A 14 24.31 3.40 3.20
CA LEU A 14 24.21 3.81 1.79
C LEU A 14 23.71 5.25 1.63
N THR A 15 22.95 5.78 2.59
CA THR A 15 22.44 7.16 2.57
C THR A 15 23.52 8.22 2.33
N PRO A 16 24.61 8.31 3.11
CA PRO A 16 25.66 9.31 2.87
C PRO A 16 26.37 9.11 1.53
N LEU A 17 26.54 7.86 1.08
CA LEU A 17 27.16 7.54 -0.22
C LEU A 17 26.31 8.10 -1.37
N ILE A 18 25.01 7.82 -1.36
CA ILE A 18 24.05 8.29 -2.38
C ILE A 18 23.95 9.81 -2.35
N CYS A 19 23.81 10.41 -1.16
CA CYS A 19 23.80 11.86 -1.00
C CYS A 19 25.06 12.51 -1.57
N PHE A 20 26.24 11.94 -1.29
CA PHE A 20 27.51 12.42 -1.82
C PHE A 20 27.61 12.28 -3.35
N MET A 21 27.18 11.13 -3.89
CA MET A 21 27.24 10.79 -5.30
C MET A 21 26.37 11.74 -6.14
N PHE A 22 25.12 11.95 -5.75
CA PHE A 22 24.17 12.79 -6.48
C PHE A 22 24.38 14.28 -6.30
N THR A 23 25.21 14.71 -5.35
CA THR A 23 25.60 16.13 -5.18
C THR A 23 27.03 16.41 -5.67
N LYS A 24 27.69 15.49 -6.40
CA LYS A 24 29.09 15.65 -6.84
C LYS A 24 29.32 16.89 -7.70
N HIS A 25 28.34 17.24 -8.53
CA HIS A 25 28.37 18.41 -9.42
C HIS A 25 28.00 19.72 -8.71
N ASP A 26 27.29 19.65 -7.58
CA ASP A 26 26.80 20.82 -6.83
C ASP A 26 27.26 20.74 -5.37
N LYS A 27 28.56 21.00 -5.16
CA LYS A 27 29.16 20.94 -3.82
C LYS A 27 28.73 22.10 -2.91
N GLY A 28 28.35 23.23 -3.51
CA GLY A 28 28.02 24.46 -2.78
C GLY A 28 26.69 24.41 -2.06
N SER A 29 25.74 23.58 -2.54
CA SER A 29 24.41 23.43 -1.93
C SER A 29 24.36 22.48 -0.74
N ARG A 30 25.44 21.75 -0.46
CA ARG A 30 25.49 20.75 0.61
C ARG A 30 25.39 21.39 1.98
N VAL A 31 24.69 20.74 2.91
CA VAL A 31 24.74 21.09 4.34
C VAL A 31 26.19 21.04 4.81
N LYS A 32 26.63 22.09 5.50
CA LYS A 32 28.00 22.18 6.01
C LYS A 32 28.19 21.19 7.15
N TYR A 33 29.37 20.57 7.19
CA TYR A 33 29.72 19.68 8.28
C TYR A 33 29.65 20.42 9.62
N GLY A 34 29.04 19.79 10.62
CA GLY A 34 28.86 20.36 11.97
C GLY A 34 27.62 21.25 12.14
N THR A 35 26.89 21.62 11.07
CA THR A 35 25.71 22.51 11.19
C THR A 35 24.38 21.76 11.22
N TRP A 36 24.39 20.42 11.28
CA TRP A 36 23.18 19.58 11.16
C TRP A 36 22.08 19.93 12.17
N PHE A 37 22.42 20.09 13.45
CA PHE A 37 21.44 20.45 14.48
C PHE A 37 20.84 21.84 14.25
N GLU A 38 21.63 22.78 13.75
CA GLU A 38 21.15 24.11 13.39
C GLU A 38 20.19 24.03 12.20
N THR A 39 20.55 23.29 11.16
CA THR A 39 19.71 23.05 9.97
C THR A 39 18.36 22.42 10.37
N ILE A 40 18.38 21.36 11.18
CA ILE A 40 17.16 20.67 11.65
C ILE A 40 16.24 21.65 12.39
N ARG A 41 16.80 22.45 13.31
CA ARG A 41 16.02 23.41 14.10
C ARG A 41 15.49 24.55 13.25
N ARG A 42 16.34 25.11 12.38
CA ARG A 42 16.00 26.25 11.51
C ARG A 42 14.90 25.90 10.52
N HIS A 43 14.97 24.72 9.92
CA HIS A 43 13.98 24.27 8.95
C HIS A 43 12.80 23.51 9.56
N ARG A 44 12.86 23.23 10.87
CA ARG A 44 11.84 22.50 11.64
C ARG A 44 11.66 21.06 11.17
N TYR A 45 12.75 20.39 10.83
CA TYR A 45 12.73 18.99 10.38
C TYR A 45 12.23 18.01 11.46
N TYR A 46 12.12 18.45 12.72
CA TYR A 46 11.41 17.69 13.76
C TYR A 46 9.90 17.51 13.45
N LEU A 47 9.28 18.41 12.66
CA LEU A 47 7.91 18.22 12.18
C LEU A 47 7.81 17.13 11.11
N HIS A 48 8.87 16.97 10.30
CA HIS A 48 8.94 15.86 9.34
C HIS A 48 9.04 14.52 10.08
N ALA A 49 9.90 14.44 11.09
CA ALA A 49 9.99 13.26 11.96
C ALA A 49 8.66 12.93 12.67
N LEU A 50 7.96 13.95 13.18
CA LEU A 50 6.61 13.77 13.74
C LEU A 50 5.63 13.24 12.69
N GLY A 51 5.69 13.73 11.44
CA GLY A 51 4.89 13.21 10.34
C GLY A 51 5.11 11.72 10.09
N TYR A 52 6.35 11.24 10.17
CA TYR A 52 6.69 9.82 10.09
C TYR A 52 6.18 8.99 11.29
N LEU A 53 6.02 9.59 12.47
CA LEU A 53 5.40 8.90 13.61
C LEU A 53 3.87 8.83 13.45
N VAL A 54 3.25 9.91 12.97
CA VAL A 54 1.80 9.97 12.72
C VAL A 54 1.39 8.90 11.71
N ILE A 55 2.18 8.71 10.65
CA ILE A 55 1.87 7.71 9.62
C ILE A 55 2.00 6.27 10.12
N ILE A 56 2.98 5.96 10.98
CA ILE A 56 3.09 4.62 11.60
C ILE A 56 1.82 4.34 12.43
N TYR A 57 1.40 5.30 13.25
CA TYR A 57 0.18 5.17 14.03
C TYR A 57 -1.07 5.06 13.13
N TRP A 58 -1.15 5.87 12.08
CA TRP A 58 -2.26 5.85 11.13
C TRP A 58 -2.33 4.52 10.37
N LYS A 59 -1.18 3.95 9.98
CA LYS A 59 -1.10 2.63 9.35
C LYS A 59 -1.66 1.56 10.27
N ASN A 60 -1.15 1.49 11.50
CA ASN A 60 -1.60 0.49 12.47
C ASN A 60 -3.11 0.60 12.73
N LEU A 61 -3.66 1.82 12.76
CA LEU A 61 -5.09 2.04 12.87
C LEU A 61 -5.86 1.53 11.64
N THR A 62 -5.41 1.82 10.43
CA THR A 62 -6.04 1.33 9.20
C THR A 62 -6.02 -0.20 9.13
N ASP A 63 -4.86 -0.81 9.39
CA ASP A 63 -4.68 -2.26 9.28
C ASP A 63 -5.58 -3.00 10.28
N GLY A 64 -5.67 -2.50 11.52
CA GLY A 64 -6.58 -3.06 12.53
C GLY A 64 -8.08 -2.87 12.22
N LEU A 65 -8.42 -2.05 11.24
CA LEU A 65 -9.80 -1.88 10.77
C LEU A 65 -10.13 -2.74 9.55
N ASN A 66 -9.13 -3.24 8.80
CA ASN A 66 -9.35 -3.96 7.55
C ASN A 66 -10.06 -5.30 7.79
N GLU A 67 -9.43 -6.20 8.55
CA GLU A 67 -9.98 -7.53 8.85
C GLU A 67 -11.41 -7.50 9.41
N PRO A 68 -11.74 -6.68 10.44
CA PRO A 68 -13.07 -6.72 11.03
C PRO A 68 -14.20 -6.25 10.11
N ILE A 69 -13.92 -5.52 9.03
CA ILE A 69 -14.97 -4.99 8.12
C ILE A 69 -15.14 -5.82 6.86
N LYS A 70 -14.21 -6.74 6.56
CA LYS A 70 -14.18 -7.57 5.34
C LYS A 70 -15.48 -8.27 5.02
N GLN A 71 -16.16 -8.81 6.04
CA GLN A 71 -17.43 -9.52 5.85
C GLN A 71 -18.47 -8.68 5.09
N ARG A 72 -18.46 -7.35 5.31
CA ARG A 72 -19.38 -6.41 4.68
C ARG A 72 -18.81 -5.75 3.43
N THR A 73 -17.51 -5.49 3.41
CA THR A 73 -16.86 -4.80 2.29
C THR A 73 -16.59 -5.72 1.12
N GLY A 74 -16.54 -7.04 1.35
CA GLY A 74 -16.23 -8.04 0.34
C GLY A 74 -14.88 -7.80 -0.31
N HIS A 75 -14.74 -8.28 -1.55
CA HIS A 75 -13.59 -8.01 -2.39
C HIS A 75 -14.01 -7.81 -3.85
N TRP A 76 -13.09 -7.29 -4.66
CA TRP A 76 -13.29 -7.01 -6.09
C TRP A 76 -12.34 -7.81 -6.99
N THR A 77 -11.67 -8.82 -6.42
CA THR A 77 -10.65 -9.62 -7.11
C THR A 77 -11.22 -10.31 -8.34
N ASP A 78 -12.41 -10.89 -8.26
CA ASP A 78 -13.12 -11.52 -9.37
C ASP A 78 -13.35 -10.54 -10.53
N THR A 79 -13.72 -9.31 -10.22
CA THR A 79 -13.99 -8.24 -11.19
C THR A 79 -12.70 -7.78 -11.85
N VAL A 80 -11.62 -7.60 -11.09
CA VAL A 80 -10.31 -7.24 -11.62
C VAL A 80 -9.75 -8.37 -12.50
N HIS A 81 -9.82 -9.62 -12.02
CA HIS A 81 -9.43 -10.80 -12.80
C HIS A 81 -10.26 -10.94 -14.08
N GLY A 82 -11.56 -10.69 -14.02
CA GLY A 82 -12.44 -10.71 -15.20
C GLY A 82 -12.07 -9.67 -16.27
N LEU A 83 -11.41 -8.56 -15.89
CA LEU A 83 -10.93 -7.52 -16.81
C LEU A 83 -9.57 -7.85 -17.42
N GLU A 84 -8.64 -8.41 -16.64
CA GLU A 84 -7.23 -8.60 -17.05
C GLU A 84 -6.86 -10.03 -17.42
N GLY A 85 -7.64 -11.00 -16.93
CA GLY A 85 -7.35 -12.43 -17.01
C GLY A 85 -6.04 -12.79 -16.32
N ASN A 86 -5.28 -13.69 -16.96
CA ASN A 86 -4.03 -14.23 -16.42
C ASN A 86 -2.79 -13.52 -16.97
N ILE A 87 -2.90 -12.24 -17.36
CA ILE A 87 -1.77 -11.50 -17.96
C ILE A 87 -0.57 -11.43 -17.02
N VAL A 88 -0.81 -11.33 -15.71
CA VAL A 88 0.26 -11.25 -14.71
C VAL A 88 1.02 -12.58 -14.59
N LEU A 89 0.29 -13.71 -14.57
CA LEU A 89 0.90 -15.04 -14.65
C LEU A 89 1.76 -15.20 -15.91
N TRP A 90 1.27 -14.75 -17.07
CA TRP A 90 2.05 -14.77 -18.31
C TRP A 90 3.37 -13.98 -18.19
N ILE A 91 3.37 -12.84 -17.51
CA ILE A 91 4.59 -12.07 -17.23
C ILE A 91 5.53 -12.90 -16.36
N GLN A 92 5.03 -13.47 -15.25
CA GLN A 92 5.84 -14.27 -14.35
C GLN A 92 6.50 -15.45 -15.09
N THR A 93 5.72 -16.29 -15.77
CA THR A 93 6.22 -17.49 -16.47
C THR A 93 7.27 -17.19 -17.55
N ILE A 94 7.17 -16.05 -18.24
CA ILE A 94 8.14 -15.69 -19.30
C ILE A 94 9.50 -15.29 -18.74
N PHE A 95 9.50 -14.56 -17.64
CA PHE A 95 10.71 -13.95 -17.09
C PHE A 95 11.31 -14.76 -15.93
N GLU A 96 10.61 -15.80 -15.47
CA GLU A 96 10.94 -16.56 -14.29
C GLU A 96 12.39 -17.04 -14.30
N SER A 97 13.16 -16.59 -13.30
CA SER A 97 14.50 -17.10 -13.04
C SER A 97 14.93 -16.81 -11.61
N GLY A 98 15.56 -17.78 -10.94
CA GLY A 98 15.97 -17.61 -9.54
C GLY A 98 16.84 -16.37 -9.28
N ALA A 99 17.71 -15.99 -10.23
CA ALA A 99 18.53 -14.78 -10.13
C ALA A 99 17.72 -13.49 -10.25
N LEU A 100 16.74 -13.44 -11.15
CA LEU A 100 15.85 -12.28 -11.29
C LEU A 100 14.95 -12.16 -10.05
N THR A 101 14.38 -13.28 -9.58
CA THR A 101 13.54 -13.34 -8.38
C THR A 101 14.30 -12.79 -7.16
N ALA A 102 15.52 -13.28 -6.90
CA ALA A 102 16.34 -12.79 -5.79
C ALA A 102 16.64 -11.28 -5.90
N PHE A 103 16.95 -10.79 -7.11
CA PHE A 103 17.18 -9.37 -7.35
C PHE A 103 15.93 -8.52 -7.12
N LEU A 104 14.77 -8.96 -7.63
CA LEU A 104 13.51 -8.23 -7.52
C LEU A 104 12.95 -8.26 -6.10
N ASN A 105 13.07 -9.37 -5.36
CA ASN A 105 12.73 -9.44 -3.94
C ASN A 105 13.55 -8.44 -3.12
N PHE A 106 14.88 -8.45 -3.30
CA PHE A 106 15.74 -7.47 -2.66
C PHE A 106 15.39 -6.04 -3.09
N HIS A 107 15.21 -5.78 -4.39
CA HIS A 107 14.89 -4.46 -4.91
C HIS A 107 13.57 -3.94 -4.34
N TYR A 108 12.51 -4.74 -4.42
CA TYR A 108 11.19 -4.42 -3.92
C TYR A 108 11.24 -4.04 -2.44
N LEU A 109 11.81 -4.91 -1.59
CA LEU A 109 11.81 -4.69 -0.15
C LEU A 109 12.78 -3.57 0.28
N PHE A 110 14.04 -3.68 -0.13
CA PHE A 110 15.10 -2.77 0.33
C PHE A 110 15.02 -1.41 -0.36
N VAL A 111 14.97 -1.38 -1.70
CA VAL A 111 15.07 -0.12 -2.45
C VAL A 111 13.84 0.74 -2.24
N TYR A 112 12.67 0.16 -2.01
CA TYR A 112 11.46 0.93 -1.73
C TYR A 112 11.57 1.73 -0.42
N LEU A 113 11.88 1.06 0.68
CA LEU A 113 12.10 1.71 1.98
C LEU A 113 13.27 2.68 1.93
N PHE A 114 14.34 2.29 1.23
CA PHE A 114 15.49 3.16 1.02
C PHE A 114 15.10 4.43 0.26
N LEU A 115 14.33 4.34 -0.82
CA LEU A 115 13.95 5.47 -1.66
C LEU A 115 13.09 6.48 -0.89
N ILE A 116 12.14 6.01 -0.08
CA ILE A 116 11.29 6.88 0.76
C ILE A 116 12.16 7.69 1.74
N TYR A 117 13.06 7.00 2.46
CA TYR A 117 13.92 7.64 3.45
C TYR A 117 14.99 8.54 2.82
N VAL A 118 15.76 7.99 1.88
CA VAL A 118 16.92 8.66 1.29
C VAL A 118 16.52 9.89 0.47
N THR A 119 15.32 9.92 -0.12
CA THR A 119 14.83 11.08 -0.88
C THR A 119 14.64 12.29 0.02
N THR A 120 14.00 12.12 1.18
CA THR A 120 13.84 13.21 2.16
C THR A 120 15.20 13.70 2.67
N VAL A 121 16.10 12.76 3.02
CA VAL A 121 17.45 13.10 3.49
C VAL A 121 18.29 13.78 2.41
N TYR A 122 18.18 13.34 1.15
CA TYR A 122 18.91 13.89 0.02
C TYR A 122 18.53 15.36 -0.23
N TYR A 123 17.23 15.68 -0.28
CA TYR A 123 16.81 17.07 -0.47
C TYR A 123 17.20 17.95 0.72
N ALA A 124 17.12 17.42 1.95
CA ALA A 124 17.58 18.13 3.13
C ALA A 124 19.10 18.39 3.07
N TYR A 125 19.88 17.39 2.63
CA TYR A 125 21.33 17.49 2.48
C TYR A 125 21.74 18.45 1.37
N ALA A 126 21.00 18.52 0.26
CA ALA A 126 21.24 19.45 -0.84
C ALA A 126 20.66 20.86 -0.59
N SER A 127 20.26 21.14 0.66
CA SER A 127 19.64 22.39 1.11
C SER A 127 18.42 22.80 0.25
N ASP A 128 17.65 21.83 -0.25
CA ASP A 128 16.39 22.07 -0.95
C ASP A 128 15.21 21.89 0.02
N ARG A 129 14.92 22.96 0.76
CA ARG A 129 13.84 22.92 1.74
C ARG A 129 12.48 22.64 1.09
N ASP A 130 12.23 23.19 -0.09
CA ASP A 130 10.94 23.07 -0.76
C ASP A 130 10.67 21.61 -1.11
N MET A 131 11.65 20.93 -1.71
CA MET A 131 11.53 19.50 -2.01
C MET A 131 11.52 18.63 -0.76
N THR A 132 12.28 18.99 0.27
CA THR A 132 12.24 18.27 1.56
C THR A 132 10.81 18.28 2.13
N ASP A 133 10.17 19.45 2.15
CA ASP A 133 8.79 19.59 2.66
C ASP A 133 7.80 18.82 1.78
N LYS A 134 7.87 18.98 0.45
CA LYS A 134 6.93 18.33 -0.48
C LYS A 134 7.05 16.81 -0.45
N VAL A 135 8.26 16.25 -0.44
CA VAL A 135 8.49 14.79 -0.40
C VAL A 135 8.06 14.20 0.95
N THR A 136 8.31 14.89 2.06
CA THR A 136 7.83 14.39 3.35
C THR A 136 6.30 14.31 3.39
N LEU A 137 5.62 15.36 2.90
CA LEU A 137 4.17 15.37 2.79
C LEU A 137 3.65 14.31 1.81
N ASN A 138 4.43 13.98 0.77
CA ASN A 138 4.08 12.97 -0.22
C ASN A 138 3.83 11.61 0.43
N TYR A 139 4.76 11.17 1.27
CA TYR A 139 4.60 9.89 1.98
C TYR A 139 3.38 9.91 2.91
N LEU A 140 3.20 10.99 3.68
CA LEU A 140 2.09 11.12 4.62
C LEU A 140 0.72 11.12 3.93
N LEU A 141 0.57 11.90 2.86
CA LEU A 141 -0.74 12.15 2.26
C LEU A 141 -1.13 11.11 1.22
N ILE A 142 -0.19 10.51 0.51
CA ILE A 142 -0.52 9.43 -0.44
C ILE A 142 -1.04 8.20 0.31
N TYR A 143 -0.45 7.86 1.45
CA TYR A 143 -0.99 6.79 2.29
C TYR A 143 -2.39 7.13 2.80
N ALA A 144 -2.59 8.34 3.32
CA ALA A 144 -3.93 8.78 3.76
C ALA A 144 -4.95 8.75 2.61
N LEU A 145 -4.53 9.03 1.37
CA LEU A 145 -5.37 8.94 0.19
C LEU A 145 -5.74 7.50 -0.19
N ALA A 146 -4.86 6.53 0.07
CA ALA A 146 -5.06 5.11 -0.22
C ALA A 146 -6.07 4.44 0.74
N VAL A 147 -6.20 4.92 1.98
CA VAL A 147 -7.08 4.36 3.04
C VAL A 147 -8.48 3.95 2.55
N PRO A 148 -9.31 4.80 1.89
CA PRO A 148 -10.62 4.37 1.42
C PRO A 148 -10.57 3.20 0.43
N TYR A 149 -9.52 3.08 -0.36
CA TYR A 149 -9.40 1.98 -1.30
C TYR A 149 -9.06 0.68 -0.55
N TYR A 150 -8.13 0.74 0.38
CA TYR A 150 -7.71 -0.40 1.21
C TYR A 150 -8.72 -0.87 2.25
N LEU A 151 -9.73 -0.05 2.56
CA LEU A 151 -10.79 -0.44 3.50
C LEU A 151 -12.07 -0.89 2.79
N PHE A 152 -12.33 -0.42 1.57
CA PHE A 152 -13.64 -0.60 0.91
C PHE A 152 -13.57 -1.20 -0.50
N PHE A 153 -12.37 -1.34 -1.07
CA PHE A 153 -12.13 -1.90 -2.40
C PHE A 153 -11.02 -2.95 -2.32
N ASN A 154 -11.20 -3.91 -1.43
CA ASN A 154 -10.23 -5.00 -1.19
C ASN A 154 -10.04 -5.81 -2.47
N VAL A 155 -8.80 -6.07 -2.82
CA VAL A 155 -8.40 -6.88 -3.98
C VAL A 155 -7.22 -7.71 -3.57
N GLU A 156 -7.43 -9.01 -3.58
CA GLU A 156 -6.42 -10.02 -3.30
C GLU A 156 -5.24 -9.91 -4.25
N VAL A 157 -4.05 -10.26 -3.76
CA VAL A 157 -2.86 -10.38 -4.60
C VAL A 157 -3.05 -11.41 -5.71
N THR A 158 -2.31 -11.25 -6.82
CA THR A 158 -2.45 -12.14 -7.98
C THR A 158 -2.09 -13.59 -7.68
N SER A 159 -1.11 -13.83 -6.80
CA SER A 159 -0.69 -15.18 -6.39
C SER A 159 -1.69 -15.93 -5.51
N SER A 160 -2.66 -15.26 -4.88
CA SER A 160 -3.72 -15.93 -4.11
C SER A 160 -4.97 -16.25 -4.95
N TRP A 161 -5.09 -15.67 -6.16
CA TRP A 161 -6.27 -15.79 -7.01
C TRP A 161 -6.04 -16.48 -8.36
N ILE A 162 -4.85 -16.35 -8.96
CA ILE A 162 -4.58 -16.93 -10.28
C ILE A 162 -3.98 -18.34 -10.09
N PRO A 163 -4.69 -19.42 -10.49
CA PRO A 163 -4.16 -20.78 -10.40
C PRO A 163 -2.83 -20.93 -11.15
N GLY A 164 -1.87 -21.62 -10.53
CA GLY A 164 -0.52 -21.86 -11.04
C GLY A 164 0.42 -20.67 -10.99
N MET A 165 0.08 -19.60 -10.26
CA MET A 165 0.95 -18.44 -10.04
C MET A 165 1.69 -18.55 -8.71
N ASP A 166 3.02 -18.40 -8.74
CA ASP A 166 3.83 -18.49 -7.54
C ASP A 166 3.82 -17.17 -6.75
N ALA A 167 3.72 -17.28 -5.42
CA ALA A 167 3.82 -16.16 -4.50
C ALA A 167 5.28 -15.80 -4.19
N LEU A 168 6.05 -15.46 -5.23
CA LEU A 168 7.52 -15.33 -5.17
C LEU A 168 8.04 -14.35 -4.10
N LEU A 169 7.23 -13.37 -3.69
CA LEU A 169 7.56 -12.46 -2.59
C LEU A 169 7.35 -13.11 -1.22
N TYR A 170 6.22 -13.76 -1.03
CA TYR A 170 5.73 -14.22 0.27
C TYR A 170 6.36 -15.53 0.71
N HIS A 171 6.79 -16.36 -0.26
CA HIS A 171 7.38 -17.66 -0.01
C HIS A 171 8.92 -17.65 0.03
N ASP A 172 9.54 -16.47 0.13
CA ASP A 172 10.94 -16.36 0.55
C ASP A 172 11.01 -16.55 2.07
N GLY A 173 11.51 -17.71 2.52
CA GLY A 173 11.59 -18.06 3.94
C GLY A 173 12.24 -16.97 4.80
N TRP A 174 13.24 -16.26 4.28
CA TRP A 174 13.94 -15.19 5.01
C TRP A 174 13.05 -13.96 5.30
N TYR A 175 12.01 -13.73 4.50
CA TYR A 175 11.11 -12.58 4.64
C TYR A 175 9.66 -12.95 4.95
N SER A 176 9.29 -14.22 4.89
CA SER A 176 7.92 -14.74 5.09
C SER A 176 7.24 -14.18 6.35
N THR A 177 7.88 -14.30 7.52
CA THR A 177 7.39 -13.73 8.79
C THR A 177 7.27 -12.21 8.75
N PHE A 178 8.18 -11.51 8.06
CA PHE A 178 8.10 -10.06 7.93
C PHE A 178 6.86 -9.66 7.13
N TYR A 179 6.60 -10.32 6.00
CA TYR A 179 5.42 -10.03 5.19
C TYR A 179 4.14 -10.36 5.93
N ALA A 180 4.05 -11.53 6.54
CA ALA A 180 2.83 -11.97 7.20
C ALA A 180 2.42 -11.13 8.43
N THR A 181 3.35 -10.33 8.96
CA THR A 181 3.09 -9.42 10.08
C THR A 181 2.90 -7.96 9.65
N HIS A 182 3.15 -7.63 8.38
CA HIS A 182 3.14 -6.25 7.88
C HIS A 182 2.23 -6.01 6.67
N ASP A 183 1.82 -7.07 5.98
CA ASP A 183 1.00 -7.06 4.77
C ASP A 183 -0.22 -7.97 4.92
N PRO A 184 -1.45 -7.44 4.78
CA PRO A 184 -2.69 -8.22 4.86
C PRO A 184 -3.05 -8.98 3.57
N LEU A 185 -2.22 -8.93 2.51
CA LEU A 185 -2.34 -9.68 1.24
C LEU A 185 -3.55 -9.34 0.34
N ASP A 186 -4.37 -8.38 0.74
CA ASP A 186 -5.65 -8.03 0.10
C ASP A 186 -5.76 -6.53 -0.30
N ASN A 187 -4.64 -5.81 -0.19
CA ASN A 187 -4.53 -4.38 -0.47
C ASN A 187 -3.79 -4.09 -1.77
N ALA A 188 -4.03 -4.90 -2.81
CA ALA A 188 -3.36 -4.74 -4.09
C ALA A 188 -3.75 -3.42 -4.78
N VAL A 189 -5.04 -3.07 -4.80
CA VAL A 189 -5.54 -1.86 -5.45
C VAL A 189 -5.66 -0.70 -4.45
N PRO A 190 -5.05 0.48 -4.71
CA PRO A 190 -4.02 0.80 -5.70
C PRO A 190 -2.59 0.52 -5.18
N SER A 191 -1.62 0.40 -6.09
CA SER A 191 -0.24 0.15 -5.67
C SER A 191 0.45 1.40 -5.07
N LEU A 192 0.73 1.38 -3.77
CA LEU A 192 1.54 2.42 -3.12
C LEU A 192 3.01 2.42 -3.58
N HIS A 193 3.53 1.26 -3.99
CA HIS A 193 4.86 1.11 -4.60
C HIS A 193 4.99 1.90 -5.91
N VAL A 194 3.86 2.17 -6.59
CA VAL A 194 3.79 3.07 -7.73
C VAL A 194 3.43 4.49 -7.29
N ALA A 195 2.41 4.65 -6.43
CA ALA A 195 1.88 5.95 -6.04
C ALA A 195 2.93 6.86 -5.40
N ILE A 196 3.73 6.36 -4.45
CA ILE A 196 4.70 7.19 -3.72
C ILE A 196 5.84 7.67 -4.64
N PRO A 197 6.57 6.79 -5.36
CA PRO A 197 7.61 7.24 -6.28
C PRO A 197 7.07 8.12 -7.41
N PHE A 198 5.90 7.79 -7.97
CA PHE A 198 5.25 8.62 -8.98
C PHE A 198 4.88 10.01 -8.44
N GLY A 199 4.35 10.08 -7.21
CA GLY A 199 4.07 11.33 -6.52
C GLY A 199 5.32 12.21 -6.38
N ILE A 200 6.48 11.61 -6.03
CA ILE A 200 7.77 12.33 -5.99
C ILE A 200 8.16 12.84 -7.39
N LEU A 201 8.05 12.00 -8.42
CA LEU A 201 8.36 12.40 -9.80
C LEU A 201 7.48 13.55 -10.27
N MET A 202 6.18 13.50 -9.95
CA MET A 202 5.23 14.56 -10.29
C MET A 202 5.50 15.84 -9.49
N LEU A 203 5.81 15.76 -8.20
CA LEU A 203 6.22 16.92 -7.39
C LEU A 203 7.47 17.60 -7.95
N ASN A 204 8.46 16.81 -8.37
CA ASN A 204 9.67 17.30 -9.02
C ASN A 204 9.32 18.04 -10.32
N TYR A 205 8.46 17.45 -11.15
CA TYR A 205 7.99 18.07 -12.38
C TYR A 205 7.25 19.40 -12.12
N LEU A 206 6.30 19.39 -11.18
CA LEU A 206 5.49 20.55 -10.81
C LEU A 206 6.36 21.69 -10.28
N ASP A 207 7.32 21.38 -9.39
CA ASP A 207 8.25 22.38 -8.85
C ASP A 207 9.08 23.05 -9.94
N VAL A 208 9.67 22.25 -10.82
CA VAL A 208 10.49 22.74 -11.93
C VAL A 208 9.67 23.59 -12.90
N LYS A 209 8.45 23.15 -13.23
CA LYS A 209 7.53 23.91 -14.10
C LYS A 209 7.10 25.22 -13.47
N SER A 210 6.78 25.23 -12.18
CA SER A 210 6.41 26.46 -11.46
C SER A 210 7.53 27.50 -11.43
N LYS A 211 8.79 27.06 -11.54
CA LYS A 211 9.99 27.91 -11.61
C LYS A 211 10.37 28.32 -13.05
N GLY A 212 9.59 27.91 -14.06
CA GLY A 212 9.86 28.20 -15.47
C GLY A 212 11.11 27.49 -16.04
N GLN A 213 11.59 26.44 -15.38
CA GLN A 213 12.78 25.69 -15.78
C GLN A 213 12.41 24.40 -16.53
N THR A 214 13.38 23.79 -17.20
CA THR A 214 13.23 22.41 -17.71
C THR A 214 13.82 21.39 -16.74
N LEU A 215 13.30 20.15 -16.77
CA LEU A 215 13.80 19.07 -15.91
C LEU A 215 15.30 18.79 -16.12
N LYS A 216 15.81 18.96 -17.35
CA LYS A 216 17.24 18.72 -17.66
C LYS A 216 18.17 19.78 -17.08
N GLU A 217 17.68 21.01 -16.92
CA GLU A 217 18.43 22.13 -16.31
C GLU A 217 18.38 22.07 -14.78
N TRP A 218 17.41 21.34 -14.23
CA TRP A 218 17.24 21.24 -12.79
C TRP A 218 18.43 20.52 -12.14
N ARG A 219 18.97 21.12 -11.07
CA ARG A 219 20.15 20.60 -10.37
C ARG A 219 20.00 19.17 -9.85
N HIS A 220 18.77 18.70 -9.63
CA HIS A 220 18.46 17.35 -9.14
C HIS A 220 18.09 16.36 -10.26
N TYR A 221 18.26 16.71 -11.55
CA TYR A 221 17.88 15.87 -12.69
C TYR A 221 18.39 14.41 -12.59
N ARG A 222 19.65 14.21 -12.19
CA ARG A 222 20.23 12.86 -12.05
C ARG A 222 19.51 12.03 -10.98
N TYR A 223 19.11 12.67 -9.88
CA TYR A 223 18.36 12.02 -8.82
C TYR A 223 16.92 11.75 -9.24
N HIS A 224 16.30 12.67 -10.00
CA HIS A 224 15.00 12.42 -10.63
C HIS A 224 15.02 11.20 -11.55
N MET A 225 16.06 11.06 -12.39
CA MET A 225 16.23 9.87 -13.25
C MET A 225 16.45 8.59 -12.42
N PHE A 226 17.18 8.67 -11.31
CA PHE A 226 17.33 7.53 -10.40
C PHE A 226 15.97 7.08 -9.85
N ILE A 227 15.11 8.00 -9.41
CA ILE A 227 13.75 7.65 -8.97
C ILE A 227 12.96 7.02 -10.13
N LEU A 228 12.97 7.63 -11.32
CA LEU A 228 12.23 7.14 -12.49
C LEU A 228 12.61 5.71 -12.87
N ILE A 229 13.90 5.40 -12.92
CA ILE A 229 14.38 4.05 -13.24
C ILE A 229 13.89 3.06 -12.19
N ASN A 230 14.01 3.39 -10.90
CA ASN A 230 13.50 2.53 -9.83
C ASN A 230 11.99 2.36 -9.89
N THR A 231 11.22 3.40 -10.24
CA THR A 231 9.76 3.30 -10.45
C THR A 231 9.41 2.32 -11.56
N ILE A 232 10.16 2.32 -12.67
CA ILE A 232 9.95 1.33 -13.75
C ILE A 232 10.27 -0.08 -13.27
N VAL A 233 11.35 -0.25 -12.50
CA VAL A 233 11.69 -1.56 -11.91
C VAL A 233 10.62 -2.01 -10.92
N PHE A 234 10.08 -1.13 -10.07
CA PHE A 234 8.98 -1.47 -9.17
C PHE A 234 7.74 -1.91 -9.94
N ILE A 235 7.35 -1.19 -11.00
CA ILE A 235 6.21 -1.57 -11.84
C ILE A 235 6.36 -2.99 -12.40
N PHE A 236 7.56 -3.36 -12.83
CA PHE A 236 7.82 -4.72 -13.28
C PHE A 236 7.85 -5.73 -12.12
N ALA A 237 8.52 -5.38 -11.02
CA ALA A 237 8.68 -6.23 -9.84
C ALA A 237 7.32 -6.64 -9.25
N ILE A 238 6.39 -5.70 -9.10
CA ILE A 238 5.09 -5.98 -8.49
C ILE A 238 4.24 -6.98 -9.30
N LEU A 239 4.36 -6.96 -10.62
CA LEU A 239 3.67 -7.91 -11.49
C LEU A 239 4.38 -9.28 -11.46
N TYR A 240 5.71 -9.28 -11.61
CA TYR A 240 6.51 -10.50 -11.63
C TYR A 240 6.43 -11.29 -10.31
N LEU A 241 6.45 -10.60 -9.17
CA LEU A 241 6.46 -11.22 -7.84
C LEU A 241 5.10 -11.74 -7.37
N GLY A 242 4.03 -11.55 -8.16
CA GLY A 242 2.70 -12.08 -7.86
C GLY A 242 1.93 -11.32 -6.79
N ILE A 243 2.13 -10.00 -6.70
CA ILE A 243 1.54 -9.18 -5.63
C ILE A 243 0.56 -8.11 -6.11
N HIS A 244 0.54 -7.77 -7.40
CA HIS A 244 -0.31 -6.72 -7.94
C HIS A 244 -0.88 -7.08 -9.31
N TRP A 245 -2.02 -6.47 -9.62
CA TRP A 245 -2.69 -6.47 -10.93
C TRP A 245 -2.19 -5.30 -11.79
N VAL A 246 -2.45 -5.33 -13.09
CA VAL A 246 -2.02 -4.27 -14.01
C VAL A 246 -2.75 -2.95 -13.72
N ILE A 247 -4.03 -3.01 -13.31
CA ILE A 247 -4.89 -1.87 -12.97
C ILE A 247 -4.37 -1.09 -11.75
N ASP A 248 -3.59 -1.76 -10.88
CA ASP A 248 -3.01 -1.17 -9.68
C ASP A 248 -2.02 -0.06 -10.04
N ILE A 249 -1.38 -0.15 -11.22
CA ILE A 249 -0.40 0.81 -11.72
C ILE A 249 -1.07 2.16 -12.07
N PRO A 250 -2.04 2.25 -13.00
CA PRO A 250 -2.70 3.52 -13.31
C PRO A 250 -3.47 4.09 -12.12
N LEU A 251 -4.09 3.24 -11.28
CA LEU A 251 -4.76 3.70 -10.06
C LEU A 251 -3.76 4.23 -9.01
N GLY A 252 -2.61 3.58 -8.86
CA GLY A 252 -1.50 4.07 -8.04
C GLY A 252 -0.97 5.41 -8.54
N MET A 253 -0.76 5.55 -9.85
CA MET A 253 -0.37 6.82 -10.46
C MET A 253 -1.42 7.92 -10.24
N LEU A 254 -2.71 7.59 -10.30
CA LEU A 254 -3.81 8.53 -10.04
C LEU A 254 -3.78 9.04 -8.59
N VAL A 255 -3.67 8.14 -7.61
CA VAL A 255 -3.55 8.51 -6.20
C VAL A 255 -2.30 9.35 -5.95
N GLY A 256 -1.17 8.95 -6.54
CA GLY A 256 0.07 9.73 -6.50
C GLY A 256 -0.07 11.12 -7.11
N ALA A 257 -0.83 11.24 -8.20
CA ALA A 257 -1.10 12.53 -8.85
C ALA A 257 -1.94 13.47 -7.98
N ILE A 258 -3.03 12.95 -7.39
CA ILE A 258 -3.90 13.70 -6.48
C ILE A 258 -3.09 14.20 -5.29
N GLY A 259 -2.29 13.31 -4.67
CA GLY A 259 -1.39 13.67 -3.57
C GLY A 259 -0.39 14.76 -3.95
N ALA A 260 0.33 14.57 -5.07
CA ALA A 260 1.30 15.54 -5.56
C ALA A 260 0.68 16.92 -5.85
N LEU A 261 -0.50 16.95 -6.49
CA LEU A 261 -1.24 18.18 -6.76
C LEU A 261 -1.68 18.87 -5.48
N PHE A 262 -2.27 18.13 -4.53
CA PHE A 262 -2.70 18.70 -3.27
C PHE A 262 -1.52 19.35 -2.54
N ILE A 263 -0.42 18.61 -2.41
CA ILE A 263 0.83 19.09 -1.77
C ILE A 263 1.36 20.33 -2.47
N HIS A 264 1.47 20.30 -3.81
CA HIS A 264 2.00 21.41 -4.58
C HIS A 264 1.20 22.70 -4.39
N HIS A 265 -0.12 22.61 -4.28
CA HIS A 265 -1.00 23.76 -4.10
C HIS A 265 -1.11 24.24 -2.64
N ILE A 266 -0.96 23.35 -1.65
CA ILE A 266 -1.14 23.70 -0.23
C ILE A 266 0.16 24.10 0.45
N GLN A 267 1.30 23.52 0.05
CA GLN A 267 2.60 23.70 0.70
C GLN A 267 3.04 25.18 0.79
N PRO A 268 2.84 26.05 -0.23
CA PRO A 268 3.20 27.46 -0.11
C PRO A 268 2.39 28.21 0.97
N ARG A 269 1.14 27.79 1.25
CA ARG A 269 0.34 28.34 2.35
C ARG A 269 0.85 27.87 3.70
N LEU A 270 1.20 26.58 3.83
CA LEU A 270 1.75 26.01 5.07
C LEU A 270 3.07 26.68 5.47
N ARG A 271 3.84 27.14 4.49
CA ARG A 271 5.11 27.86 4.71
C ARG A 271 4.96 29.35 4.99
N ASN A 272 3.77 29.90 4.80
CA ASN A 272 3.50 31.34 4.84
C ASN A 272 4.29 32.15 3.79
N ASP A 273 4.66 31.54 2.65
CA ASP A 273 5.45 32.22 1.60
C ASP A 273 4.67 33.40 0.97
N TYR A 274 3.34 33.39 1.08
CA TYR A 274 2.43 34.42 0.55
C TYR A 274 1.63 35.16 1.65
N GLY A 275 2.14 35.18 2.88
CA GLY A 275 1.47 35.71 4.08
C GLY A 275 0.90 34.61 4.98
N PRO A 276 0.17 34.97 6.06
CA PRO A 276 -0.39 34.00 6.99
C PRO A 276 -1.24 32.93 6.28
N MET A 277 -1.26 31.70 6.79
CA MET A 277 -1.97 30.55 6.21
C MET A 277 -3.42 30.85 5.78
N PHE A 278 -4.15 31.67 6.54
CA PHE A 278 -5.55 32.04 6.29
C PHE A 278 -5.72 33.40 5.60
N LYS A 279 -4.65 34.00 5.07
CA LYS A 279 -4.73 35.27 4.33
C LYS A 279 -5.62 35.11 3.10
N GLY A 280 -6.52 36.07 2.91
CA GLY A 280 -7.47 36.07 1.77
C GLY A 280 -8.60 35.05 1.88
N VAL A 281 -8.73 34.35 3.00
CA VAL A 281 -9.89 33.51 3.31
C VAL A 281 -11.05 34.41 3.71
N THR A 282 -12.11 34.42 2.89
CA THR A 282 -13.35 35.15 3.17
C THR A 282 -14.48 34.18 3.45
N ARG A 283 -15.53 34.62 4.15
CA ARG A 283 -16.73 33.80 4.42
C ARG A 283 -17.33 33.24 3.12
N GLN A 284 -17.34 34.03 2.05
CA GLN A 284 -17.85 33.61 0.74
C GLN A 284 -16.97 32.52 0.11
N LYS A 285 -15.64 32.64 0.18
CA LYS A 285 -14.72 31.60 -0.32
C LYS A 285 -14.85 30.31 0.48
N VAL A 286 -14.96 30.39 1.81
CA VAL A 286 -15.20 29.23 2.68
C VAL A 286 -16.49 28.52 2.28
N TRP A 287 -17.59 29.24 2.09
CA TRP A 287 -18.85 28.63 1.65
C TRP A 287 -18.74 27.96 0.28
N LYS A 288 -18.06 28.59 -0.70
CA LYS A 288 -17.82 27.95 -2.01
C LYS A 288 -17.02 26.66 -1.87
N HIS A 289 -15.96 26.67 -1.06
CA HIS A 289 -15.16 25.48 -0.76
C HIS A 289 -16.01 24.37 -0.11
N VAL A 290 -16.73 24.69 0.97
CA VAL A 290 -17.61 23.74 1.67
C VAL A 290 -18.67 23.16 0.72
N LEU A 291 -19.27 23.98 -0.13
CA LEU A 291 -20.30 23.53 -1.08
C LEU A 291 -19.72 22.61 -2.15
N VAL A 292 -18.66 23.02 -2.86
CA VAL A 292 -18.13 22.23 -3.99
C VAL A 292 -17.39 20.99 -3.49
N GLU A 293 -16.45 21.15 -2.56
CA GLU A 293 -15.65 20.04 -2.04
C GLU A 293 -16.52 19.09 -1.20
N GLY A 294 -17.48 19.63 -0.45
CA GLY A 294 -18.48 18.83 0.27
C GLY A 294 -19.39 18.04 -0.67
N THR A 295 -19.78 18.62 -1.82
CA THR A 295 -20.56 17.89 -2.83
C THR A 295 -19.75 16.74 -3.42
N VAL A 296 -18.49 16.98 -3.80
CA VAL A 296 -17.61 15.91 -4.32
C VAL A 296 -17.41 14.83 -3.26
N LEU A 297 -17.16 15.22 -2.00
CA LEU A 297 -17.04 14.27 -0.90
C LEU A 297 -18.30 13.42 -0.75
N LEU A 298 -19.49 14.02 -0.77
CA LEU A 298 -20.75 13.28 -0.64
C LEU A 298 -20.99 12.33 -1.81
N ILE A 299 -20.61 12.71 -3.04
CA ILE A 299 -20.69 11.84 -4.21
C ILE A 299 -19.76 10.64 -4.05
N LEU A 300 -18.50 10.87 -3.67
CA LEU A 300 -17.53 9.80 -3.46
C LEU A 300 -17.94 8.89 -2.30
N LEU A 301 -18.43 9.47 -1.20
CA LEU A 301 -18.95 8.73 -0.06
C LEU A 301 -20.17 7.88 -0.46
N ALA A 302 -21.10 8.43 -1.23
CA ALA A 302 -22.25 7.69 -1.72
C ALA A 302 -21.86 6.54 -2.65
N ALA A 303 -20.87 6.75 -3.54
CA ALA A 303 -20.33 5.70 -4.40
C ALA A 303 -19.66 4.59 -3.58
N MET A 304 -18.83 4.95 -2.60
CA MET A 304 -18.16 4.02 -1.69
C MET A 304 -19.17 3.20 -0.88
N MET A 305 -20.16 3.85 -0.25
CA MET A 305 -21.20 3.15 0.51
C MET A 305 -22.11 2.31 -0.39
N GLY A 306 -22.35 2.74 -1.63
CA GLY A 306 -23.08 1.96 -2.63
C GLY A 306 -22.31 0.69 -3.04
N ALA A 307 -21.00 0.78 -3.18
CA ALA A 307 -20.11 -0.35 -3.46
C ALA A 307 -20.12 -1.35 -2.28
N VAL A 308 -19.99 -0.88 -1.04
CA VAL A 308 -20.10 -1.73 0.16
C VAL A 308 -21.47 -2.41 0.24
N ASN A 309 -22.56 -1.69 -0.01
CA ASN A 309 -23.90 -2.28 0.01
C ASN A 309 -24.13 -3.31 -1.11
N HIS A 310 -23.45 -3.16 -2.25
CA HIS A 310 -23.47 -4.16 -3.30
C HIS A 310 -22.75 -5.43 -2.85
N GLN A 311 -21.54 -5.29 -2.31
CA GLN A 311 -20.73 -6.38 -1.81
C GLN A 311 -21.41 -7.13 -0.66
N ASP A 312 -21.92 -6.44 0.37
CA ASP A 312 -22.68 -7.04 1.48
C ASP A 312 -23.87 -7.89 1.01
N ALA A 313 -24.44 -7.60 -0.17
CA ALA A 313 -25.55 -8.35 -0.75
C ALA A 313 -25.12 -9.56 -1.62
N THR A 314 -23.86 -9.63 -2.05
CA THR A 314 -23.36 -10.67 -2.98
C THR A 314 -22.20 -11.49 -2.43
N ASN A 315 -21.55 -11.05 -1.34
CA ASN A 315 -20.31 -11.62 -0.82
C ASN A 315 -20.40 -13.12 -0.51
N GLU A 316 -21.51 -13.57 0.10
CA GLU A 316 -21.73 -14.98 0.47
C GLU A 316 -21.68 -15.96 -0.73
N GLN A 317 -21.74 -15.46 -1.97
CA GLN A 317 -21.71 -16.28 -3.19
C GLN A 317 -20.35 -16.23 -3.90
N GLN A 318 -19.40 -15.43 -3.41
CA GLN A 318 -18.11 -15.21 -4.06
C GLN A 318 -17.02 -16.11 -3.46
N PRO A 319 -16.15 -16.70 -4.29
CA PRO A 319 -14.96 -17.39 -3.80
C PRO A 319 -13.93 -16.38 -3.31
N SER A 320 -13.20 -16.72 -2.25
CA SER A 320 -12.08 -15.94 -1.71
C SER A 320 -10.75 -16.31 -2.37
N PHE A 321 -10.55 -17.60 -2.65
CA PHE A 321 -9.33 -18.11 -3.27
C PHE A 321 -9.63 -19.15 -4.36
N ARG A 322 -8.69 -19.30 -5.29
CA ARG A 322 -8.77 -20.26 -6.40
C ARG A 322 -7.45 -20.99 -6.54
N LEU A 323 -7.49 -22.32 -6.47
CA LEU A 323 -6.32 -23.17 -6.46
C LEU A 323 -6.34 -24.12 -7.65
N GLY A 324 -5.25 -24.16 -8.41
CA GLY A 324 -4.98 -25.19 -9.41
C GLY A 324 -4.40 -26.45 -8.79
N PRO A 325 -4.14 -27.49 -9.61
CA PRO A 325 -3.61 -28.76 -9.13
C PRO A 325 -2.24 -28.62 -8.45
N GLY A 326 -2.13 -29.06 -7.20
CA GLY A 326 -0.90 -28.95 -6.40
C GLY A 326 -0.63 -27.57 -5.79
N ASP A 327 -1.45 -26.56 -6.12
CA ASP A 327 -1.26 -25.20 -5.58
C ASP A 327 -1.50 -25.18 -4.07
N THR A 328 -0.76 -24.30 -3.39
CA THR A 328 -0.97 -23.97 -1.98
C THR A 328 -1.07 -22.45 -1.84
N VAL A 329 -2.20 -21.97 -1.33
CA VAL A 329 -2.42 -20.54 -1.03
C VAL A 329 -2.59 -20.35 0.47
N GLN A 330 -2.47 -19.11 0.94
CA GLN A 330 -2.50 -18.80 2.37
C GLN A 330 -3.39 -17.59 2.64
N ASP A 331 -4.12 -17.66 3.75
CA ASP A 331 -4.78 -16.53 4.39
C ASP A 331 -4.08 -16.22 5.73
N ILE A 332 -4.20 -14.98 6.20
CA ILE A 332 -3.54 -14.50 7.42
C ILE A 332 -4.58 -13.92 8.37
N LEU A 333 -4.68 -14.53 9.54
CA LEU A 333 -5.45 -13.97 10.64
C LEU A 333 -4.58 -13.01 11.46
N SER A 334 -5.14 -11.83 11.70
CA SER A 334 -4.52 -10.83 12.58
C SER A 334 -4.49 -11.30 14.03
N GLU A 335 -3.52 -10.81 14.79
CA GLU A 335 -3.48 -11.00 16.24
C GLU A 335 -4.73 -10.41 16.91
N ILE A 336 -5.16 -11.04 18.01
CA ILE A 336 -6.32 -10.63 18.80
C ILE A 336 -5.98 -10.47 20.27
N GLU A 337 -6.85 -9.81 21.03
CA GLU A 337 -6.77 -9.71 22.49
C GLU A 337 -6.94 -11.09 23.15
N GLU A 338 -6.41 -11.29 24.37
CA GLU A 338 -6.34 -12.61 25.04
C GLU A 338 -7.70 -13.32 25.19
N ASP A 339 -8.79 -12.58 25.36
CA ASP A 339 -10.14 -13.10 25.58
C ASP A 339 -11.00 -13.15 24.31
N ALA A 340 -10.51 -12.57 23.21
CA ALA A 340 -11.20 -12.56 21.94
C ALA A 340 -11.10 -13.90 21.21
N THR A 341 -12.05 -14.16 20.31
CA THR A 341 -12.02 -15.30 19.39
C THR A 341 -12.33 -14.83 17.98
N ILE A 342 -11.76 -15.53 16.99
CA ILE A 342 -12.12 -15.38 15.58
C ILE A 342 -12.90 -16.62 15.17
N ILE A 343 -14.05 -16.43 14.54
CA ILE A 343 -14.78 -17.51 13.91
C ILE A 343 -14.46 -17.46 12.42
N THR A 344 -13.68 -18.42 11.93
CA THR A 344 -13.35 -18.55 10.51
C THR A 344 -14.16 -19.70 9.91
N THR A 345 -15.04 -19.38 8.97
CA THR A 345 -15.81 -20.35 8.19
C THR A 345 -15.08 -20.62 6.88
N ILE A 346 -14.71 -21.88 6.66
CA ILE A 346 -14.13 -22.33 5.39
C ILE A 346 -15.19 -23.14 4.64
N ARG A 347 -15.46 -22.80 3.38
CA ARG A 347 -16.37 -23.53 2.51
C ARG A 347 -15.65 -23.98 1.25
N ASN A 348 -15.72 -25.28 0.96
CA ASN A 348 -15.32 -25.82 -0.32
C ASN A 348 -16.47 -25.66 -1.32
N LEU A 349 -16.31 -24.79 -2.33
CA LEU A 349 -17.35 -24.53 -3.32
C LEU A 349 -17.32 -25.54 -4.48
N ASP A 350 -16.34 -26.43 -4.54
CA ASP A 350 -16.27 -27.46 -5.58
C ASP A 350 -17.28 -28.58 -5.32
N SER A 351 -17.75 -29.18 -6.42
CA SER A 351 -18.77 -30.23 -6.42
C SER A 351 -18.23 -31.66 -6.34
N SER A 352 -16.91 -31.84 -6.46
CA SER A 352 -16.26 -33.15 -6.59
C SER A 352 -14.90 -33.28 -5.91
N LEU A 353 -14.13 -32.21 -5.84
CA LEU A 353 -12.75 -32.19 -5.34
C LEU A 353 -12.73 -31.88 -3.84
N LYS A 354 -11.77 -32.48 -3.14
CA LYS A 354 -11.47 -32.16 -1.74
C LYS A 354 -10.40 -31.08 -1.67
N ILE A 355 -10.45 -30.26 -0.62
CA ILE A 355 -9.39 -29.32 -0.25
C ILE A 355 -8.79 -29.74 1.09
N GLU A 356 -7.50 -29.51 1.28
CA GLU A 356 -6.82 -29.69 2.57
C GLU A 356 -6.44 -28.34 3.15
N TYR A 357 -6.44 -28.21 4.47
CA TYR A 357 -6.01 -26.98 5.14
C TYR A 357 -5.10 -27.26 6.33
N ALA A 358 -4.20 -26.31 6.60
CA ALA A 358 -3.26 -26.36 7.71
C ALA A 358 -3.19 -25.00 8.44
N ILE A 359 -3.24 -25.00 9.77
CA ILE A 359 -3.25 -23.81 10.62
C ILE A 359 -1.95 -23.76 11.41
N ILE A 360 -1.19 -22.67 11.26
CA ILE A 360 0.17 -22.55 11.82
C ILE A 360 0.39 -21.11 12.31
N THR A 361 0.99 -20.94 13.48
CA THR A 361 1.46 -19.61 13.91
C THR A 361 2.63 -19.15 13.02
N VAL A 362 2.63 -17.88 12.62
CA VAL A 362 3.54 -17.34 11.58
C VAL A 362 5.03 -17.57 11.90
N ASP A 363 5.43 -17.51 13.17
CA ASP A 363 6.81 -17.70 13.61
C ASP A 363 7.32 -19.15 13.50
N LEU A 364 6.40 -20.10 13.33
CA LEU A 364 6.71 -21.53 13.21
C LEU A 364 6.72 -22.03 11.76
N ALA A 365 6.26 -21.21 10.81
CA ALA A 365 6.10 -21.59 9.40
C ALA A 365 7.39 -21.42 8.57
N GLU A 366 8.43 -20.76 9.08
CA GLU A 366 9.64 -20.38 8.30
C GLU A 366 10.26 -21.56 7.56
N SER A 367 10.35 -22.74 8.19
CA SER A 367 10.97 -23.92 7.58
C SER A 367 10.12 -24.61 6.50
N GLY A 368 8.83 -24.28 6.39
CA GLY A 368 7.96 -24.80 5.34
C GLY A 368 8.03 -24.02 4.03
N PHE A 369 8.76 -22.90 4.00
CA PHE A 369 9.00 -22.14 2.77
C PHE A 369 10.34 -22.53 2.17
N SER A 370 10.34 -22.99 0.92
CA SER A 370 11.55 -23.37 0.18
C SER A 370 11.47 -22.96 -1.28
N ASP A 371 12.56 -22.41 -1.81
CA ASP A 371 12.70 -22.02 -3.22
C ASP A 371 11.52 -21.18 -3.76
N TYR A 372 11.03 -20.23 -2.96
CA TYR A 372 9.87 -19.37 -3.29
C TYR A 372 8.55 -20.13 -3.47
N SER A 373 8.41 -21.28 -2.81
CA SER A 373 7.20 -22.11 -2.79
C SER A 373 6.92 -22.64 -1.37
N VAL A 374 5.71 -23.17 -1.17
CA VAL A 374 5.33 -23.84 0.08
C VAL A 374 5.56 -25.35 -0.05
N ASP A 375 6.39 -25.90 0.83
CA ASP A 375 6.51 -27.34 1.03
C ASP A 375 5.33 -27.82 1.88
N TRP A 376 4.30 -28.33 1.21
CA TRP A 376 3.04 -28.72 1.84
C TRP A 376 3.23 -29.81 2.91
N ASP A 377 4.04 -30.83 2.63
CA ASP A 377 4.28 -31.93 3.58
C ASP A 377 4.93 -31.41 4.87
N THR A 378 5.88 -30.47 4.73
CA THR A 378 6.52 -29.81 5.85
C THR A 378 5.52 -28.93 6.61
N MET A 379 4.69 -28.14 5.93
CA MET A 379 3.65 -27.34 6.57
C MET A 379 2.64 -28.20 7.34
N GLN A 380 2.19 -29.32 6.77
CA GLN A 380 1.31 -30.27 7.47
C GLN A 380 1.94 -30.83 8.73
N ALA A 381 3.23 -31.21 8.67
CA ALA A 381 3.95 -31.71 9.83
C ALA A 381 4.06 -30.66 10.94
N LEU A 382 4.40 -29.42 10.58
CA LEU A 382 4.48 -28.28 11.51
C LEU A 382 3.11 -27.98 12.14
N ALA A 383 2.04 -27.97 11.35
CA ALA A 383 0.68 -27.74 11.83
C ALA A 383 0.25 -28.78 12.86
N VAL A 384 0.63 -30.05 12.69
CA VAL A 384 0.33 -31.13 13.64
C VAL A 384 1.20 -31.03 14.89
N GLU A 385 2.51 -30.80 14.73
CA GLU A 385 3.46 -30.74 15.83
C GLU A 385 3.17 -29.59 16.80
N TYR A 386 2.82 -28.42 16.26
CA TYR A 386 2.67 -27.19 17.02
C TYR A 386 1.22 -26.72 17.20
N CYS A 387 0.23 -27.58 16.92
CA CYS A 387 -1.19 -27.21 17.06
C CYS A 387 -1.52 -26.79 18.50
N ASN A 388 -1.81 -25.50 18.69
CA ASN A 388 -2.22 -24.92 19.97
C ASN A 388 -3.71 -24.53 20.00
N GLN A 389 -4.46 -24.89 18.95
CA GLN A 389 -5.88 -24.58 18.81
C GLN A 389 -6.78 -25.67 19.40
N GLN A 390 -8.03 -25.34 19.70
CA GLN A 390 -9.05 -26.32 20.09
C GLN A 390 -9.75 -26.98 18.89
N VAL A 391 -9.30 -26.67 17.68
CA VAL A 391 -9.76 -27.25 16.41
C VAL A 391 -8.65 -28.11 15.81
N ALA A 392 -8.99 -28.93 14.81
CA ALA A 392 -7.96 -29.64 14.05
C ALA A 392 -7.14 -28.65 13.23
N CYS A 393 -5.85 -28.49 13.54
CA CYS A 393 -4.95 -27.63 12.77
C CYS A 393 -4.53 -28.23 11.42
N ASN A 394 -4.89 -29.49 11.13
CA ASN A 394 -4.71 -30.12 9.83
C ASN A 394 -5.93 -31.00 9.57
N ALA A 395 -6.65 -30.73 8.49
CA ALA A 395 -7.77 -31.55 8.05
C ALA A 395 -8.07 -31.35 6.56
N SER A 396 -9.08 -32.09 6.07
CA SER A 396 -9.58 -31.97 4.70
C SER A 396 -11.08 -31.73 4.70
N LEU A 397 -11.56 -30.94 3.73
CA LEU A 397 -12.98 -30.71 3.47
C LEU A 397 -13.36 -31.37 2.15
N GLN A 398 -14.41 -32.19 2.19
CA GLN A 398 -15.00 -32.78 0.99
C GLN A 398 -15.72 -31.71 0.16
N ALA A 399 -16.12 -32.09 -1.06
CA ALA A 399 -16.90 -31.24 -1.94
C ALA A 399 -18.19 -30.73 -1.26
N ASN A 400 -18.48 -29.44 -1.42
CA ASN A 400 -19.59 -28.72 -0.77
C ASN A 400 -19.60 -28.78 0.77
N GLU A 401 -18.49 -29.20 1.40
CA GLU A 401 -18.38 -29.20 2.86
C GLU A 401 -18.00 -27.81 3.37
N SER A 402 -18.47 -27.50 4.58
CA SER A 402 -18.11 -26.28 5.29
C SER A 402 -17.77 -26.60 6.73
N ILE A 403 -16.84 -25.85 7.30
CA ILE A 403 -16.43 -25.96 8.70
C ILE A 403 -16.31 -24.57 9.33
N ASP A 404 -16.76 -24.45 10.58
CA ASP A 404 -16.55 -23.27 11.40
C ASP A 404 -15.43 -23.55 12.39
N LEU A 405 -14.36 -22.76 12.30
CA LEU A 405 -13.20 -22.85 13.17
C LEU A 405 -13.23 -21.70 14.18
N VAL A 406 -13.31 -22.04 15.46
CA VAL A 406 -13.17 -21.05 16.54
C VAL A 406 -11.69 -20.99 16.93
N LEU A 407 -11.02 -19.95 16.47
CA LEU A 407 -9.58 -19.78 16.59
C LEU A 407 -9.21 -18.77 17.68
N LYS A 408 -8.11 -19.05 18.36
CA LYS A 408 -7.51 -18.19 19.39
C LYS A 408 -6.08 -17.87 19.01
N SER A 409 -5.82 -16.60 18.72
CA SER A 409 -4.51 -16.12 18.26
C SER A 409 -4.04 -14.91 19.08
N PRO A 410 -3.85 -15.06 20.41
CA PRO A 410 -3.52 -13.94 21.28
C PRO A 410 -2.11 -13.42 20.99
N GLU A 411 -2.00 -12.14 20.62
CA GLU A 411 -0.72 -11.46 20.34
C GLU A 411 0.17 -12.14 19.27
N VAL A 412 -0.42 -12.98 18.41
CA VAL A 412 0.31 -13.69 17.34
C VAL A 412 -0.53 -13.76 16.07
N TYR A 413 0.14 -13.57 14.93
CA TYR A 413 -0.47 -13.80 13.62
C TYR A 413 -0.53 -15.31 13.30
N THR A 414 -1.57 -15.72 12.59
CA THR A 414 -1.81 -17.14 12.26
C THR A 414 -2.04 -17.30 10.76
N PHE A 415 -1.33 -18.25 10.14
CA PHE A 415 -1.60 -18.69 8.78
C PHE A 415 -2.70 -19.73 8.76
N ILE A 416 -3.54 -19.65 7.74
CA ILE A 416 -4.36 -20.77 7.26
C ILE A 416 -3.93 -21.05 5.83
N PHE A 417 -3.24 -22.17 5.63
CA PHE A 417 -2.88 -22.66 4.31
C PHE A 417 -4.01 -23.52 3.76
N PHE A 418 -4.26 -23.40 2.46
CA PHE A 418 -5.17 -24.24 1.69
C PHE A 418 -4.41 -24.90 0.57
N HIS A 419 -4.59 -26.20 0.40
CA HIS A 419 -3.86 -27.01 -0.57
C HIS A 419 -4.82 -27.84 -1.43
N HIS A 420 -4.57 -27.85 -2.74
CA HIS A 420 -5.26 -28.72 -3.67
C HIS A 420 -4.46 -30.03 -3.88
N PRO A 421 -4.90 -31.17 -3.28
CA PRO A 421 -4.15 -32.43 -3.32
C PRO A 421 -4.36 -33.24 -4.62
N GLY A 422 -4.94 -32.65 -5.65
CA GLY A 422 -5.36 -33.33 -6.88
C GLY A 422 -4.55 -32.89 -8.08
N ASP A 423 -4.67 -33.62 -9.18
CA ASP A 423 -3.86 -33.43 -10.39
C ASP A 423 -4.61 -32.69 -11.52
N GLU A 424 -5.91 -32.46 -11.37
CA GLU A 424 -6.75 -31.79 -12.37
C GLU A 424 -7.85 -30.93 -11.69
N GLY A 425 -8.27 -29.87 -12.37
CA GLY A 425 -9.35 -28.98 -11.92
C GLY A 425 -8.84 -27.71 -11.24
N VAL A 426 -9.76 -26.79 -10.97
CA VAL A 426 -9.52 -25.60 -10.14
C VAL A 426 -10.53 -25.64 -9.02
N ILE A 427 -10.07 -25.59 -7.78
CA ILE A 427 -10.92 -25.55 -6.59
C ILE A 427 -11.12 -24.09 -6.22
N GLU A 428 -12.37 -23.71 -6.00
CA GLU A 428 -12.73 -22.41 -5.43
C GLU A 428 -13.16 -22.60 -3.98
N ILE A 429 -12.60 -21.79 -3.09
CA ILE A 429 -12.93 -21.82 -1.67
C ILE A 429 -13.38 -20.45 -1.22
N GLN A 430 -14.30 -20.43 -0.27
CA GLN A 430 -14.73 -19.22 0.42
C GLN A 430 -14.24 -19.30 1.87
N VAL A 431 -13.62 -18.21 2.33
CA VAL A 431 -13.09 -18.06 3.68
C VAL A 431 -13.66 -16.77 4.26
N GLU A 432 -14.39 -16.90 5.36
CA GLU A 432 -15.01 -15.77 6.05
C GLU A 432 -14.56 -15.76 7.51
N SER A 433 -13.87 -14.69 7.92
CA SER A 433 -13.41 -14.50 9.30
C SER A 433 -14.22 -13.41 9.98
N ASN A 434 -14.92 -13.78 11.07
CA ASN A 434 -15.75 -12.86 11.85
C ASN A 434 -15.04 -12.46 13.15
N TYR A 435 -14.88 -11.15 13.33
CA TYR A 435 -14.27 -10.51 14.49
C TYR A 435 -15.36 -9.78 15.32
N GLU A 436 -15.33 -9.95 16.65
CA GLU A 436 -16.39 -9.46 17.56
C GLU A 436 -16.68 -7.94 17.45
N ASN A 437 -15.70 -7.12 17.05
CA ASN A 437 -15.80 -5.65 17.02
C ASN A 437 -16.19 -5.03 15.66
N SER A 438 -16.61 -5.83 14.67
CA SER A 438 -16.85 -5.42 13.27
C SER A 438 -17.66 -4.10 13.09
N LYS A 439 -18.78 -3.93 13.81
CA LYS A 439 -19.67 -2.78 13.63
C LYS A 439 -19.03 -1.44 14.03
N GLN A 440 -18.24 -1.44 15.09
CA GLN A 440 -17.53 -0.24 15.52
C GLN A 440 -16.43 0.12 14.51
N SER A 441 -15.71 -0.90 14.02
CA SER A 441 -14.66 -0.74 13.01
C SER A 441 -15.18 -0.09 11.73
N MET A 442 -16.38 -0.47 11.25
CA MET A 442 -16.99 0.13 10.06
C MET A 442 -17.18 1.65 10.19
N THR A 443 -17.65 2.14 11.34
CA THR A 443 -17.85 3.58 11.55
C THR A 443 -16.51 4.33 11.60
N GLN A 444 -15.51 3.72 12.25
CA GLN A 444 -14.16 4.26 12.32
C GLN A 444 -13.50 4.32 10.94
N ALA A 445 -13.64 3.26 10.14
CA ALA A 445 -13.16 3.18 8.76
C ALA A 445 -13.71 4.31 7.89
N VAL A 446 -15.04 4.52 7.92
CA VAL A 446 -15.67 5.62 7.15
C VAL A 446 -15.13 6.97 7.60
N ALA A 447 -15.00 7.21 8.91
CA ALA A 447 -14.47 8.46 9.44
C ALA A 447 -13.01 8.70 9.02
N LEU A 448 -12.19 7.65 9.04
CA LEU A 448 -10.78 7.69 8.65
C LEU A 448 -10.58 8.02 7.16
N SER A 449 -11.55 7.67 6.31
CA SER A 449 -11.53 7.93 4.88
C SER A 449 -11.99 9.34 4.47
N LEU A 450 -12.76 10.05 5.31
CA LEU A 450 -13.28 11.39 4.97
C LEU A 450 -12.20 12.40 4.53
N PRO A 451 -11.02 12.47 5.18
CA PRO A 451 -9.94 13.36 4.74
C PRO A 451 -9.49 13.08 3.31
N SER A 452 -9.39 11.81 2.90
CA SER A 452 -9.02 11.42 1.52
C SER A 452 -10.03 11.93 0.49
N LEU A 453 -11.32 11.73 0.77
CA LEU A 453 -12.41 12.18 -0.10
C LEU A 453 -12.42 13.71 -0.22
N TYR A 454 -12.16 14.41 0.89
CA TYR A 454 -12.07 15.87 0.90
C TYR A 454 -10.85 16.39 0.11
N ILE A 455 -9.68 15.75 0.26
CA ILE A 455 -8.47 16.10 -0.51
C ILE A 455 -8.73 15.96 -2.01
N THR A 456 -9.40 14.87 -2.42
CA THR A 456 -9.80 14.66 -3.82
C THR A 456 -10.72 15.79 -4.30
N GLY A 457 -11.75 16.15 -3.51
CA GLY A 457 -12.62 17.29 -3.80
C GLY A 457 -11.87 18.61 -3.92
N PHE A 458 -10.90 18.86 -3.04
CA PHE A 458 -10.04 20.06 -3.09
C PHE A 458 -9.24 20.12 -4.39
N VAL A 459 -8.61 19.02 -4.80
CA VAL A 459 -7.80 18.99 -6.03
C VAL A 459 -8.66 19.25 -7.26
N VAL A 460 -9.81 18.58 -7.37
CA VAL A 460 -10.76 18.80 -8.48
C VAL A 460 -11.21 20.26 -8.53
N TYR A 461 -11.61 20.82 -7.39
CA TYR A 461 -12.06 22.21 -7.32
C TYR A 461 -10.93 23.20 -7.62
N ARG A 462 -9.71 22.92 -7.15
CA ARG A 462 -8.53 23.75 -7.41
C ARG A 462 -8.19 23.80 -8.90
N LEU A 463 -8.20 22.66 -9.57
CA LEU A 463 -7.95 22.58 -11.01
C LEU A 463 -9.04 23.31 -11.81
N SER A 464 -10.30 23.16 -11.42
CA SER A 464 -11.42 23.88 -12.06
C SER A 464 -11.24 25.40 -11.96
N ARG A 465 -10.86 25.92 -10.78
CA ARG A 465 -10.59 27.36 -10.61
C ARG A 465 -9.42 27.86 -11.43
N LEU A 466 -8.30 27.12 -11.43
CA LEU A 466 -7.13 27.46 -12.24
C LEU A 466 -7.50 27.58 -13.72
N ASN A 467 -8.27 26.62 -14.24
CA ASN A 467 -8.72 26.63 -15.62
C ASN A 467 -9.64 27.83 -15.92
N ASN A 468 -10.58 28.15 -15.02
CA ASN A 468 -11.50 29.27 -15.19
C ASN A 468 -10.78 30.63 -15.22
N ASP A 469 -9.68 30.75 -14.48
CA ASP A 469 -8.88 31.99 -14.40
C ASP A 469 -7.74 32.01 -15.45
N GLY A 470 -7.74 31.09 -16.42
CA GLY A 470 -6.73 31.02 -17.48
C GLY A 470 -5.32 30.69 -16.99
N ARG A 471 -5.20 30.12 -15.79
CA ARG A 471 -3.92 29.78 -15.16
C ARG A 471 -3.49 28.35 -15.50
N PRO A 472 -2.17 28.09 -15.61
CA PRO A 472 -1.70 26.73 -15.74
C PRO A 472 -2.09 25.86 -14.54
N TRP A 473 -2.42 24.60 -14.78
CA TRP A 473 -2.84 23.64 -13.74
C TRP A 473 -1.77 23.35 -12.67
N TYR A 474 -0.50 23.71 -12.94
CA TYR A 474 0.63 23.60 -12.03
C TYR A 474 0.94 24.92 -11.28
N ASP A 475 0.06 25.93 -11.36
CA ASP A 475 0.25 27.18 -10.61
C ASP A 475 -0.06 26.97 -9.11
N SER A 476 1.02 26.93 -8.32
CA SER A 476 0.99 26.78 -6.86
C SER A 476 0.61 28.05 -6.10
N GLN A 477 0.45 29.20 -6.78
CA GLN A 477 0.16 30.46 -6.09
C GLN A 477 -1.22 30.46 -5.43
N PRO A 478 -1.35 30.85 -4.15
CA PRO A 478 -2.64 30.94 -3.48
C PRO A 478 -3.65 31.83 -4.22
N SER A 479 -4.95 31.50 -4.17
CA SER A 479 -5.95 32.25 -4.93
C SER A 479 -6.09 33.73 -4.56
N HIS A 480 -5.61 34.16 -3.38
CA HIS A 480 -5.61 35.57 -3.00
C HIS A 480 -4.53 36.42 -3.69
N THR A 481 -3.61 35.79 -4.43
CA THR A 481 -2.60 36.48 -5.24
C THR A 481 -2.98 36.55 -6.70
N TRP A 482 -4.15 36.02 -7.07
CA TRP A 482 -4.66 36.11 -8.43
C TRP A 482 -5.23 37.50 -8.68
N GLU A 483 -5.06 38.02 -9.90
CA GLU A 483 -5.65 39.30 -10.29
C GLU A 483 -7.18 39.15 -10.31
N GLU A 484 -7.82 39.77 -9.30
CA GLU A 484 -9.26 39.90 -9.02
C GLU A 484 -10.08 38.60 -8.88
N GLU A 485 -10.35 38.19 -7.62
CA GLU A 485 -11.43 37.28 -7.20
C GLU A 485 -12.59 38.07 -6.55
#